data_AF-A0A2U1MD91-F1
#
_entry.id   AF-A0A2U1MD91-F1
#
_cell.length_a   1.000
_cell.length_b   1.000
_cell.length_c   1.000
_cell.angle_alpha   90.00
_cell.angle_beta   90.00
_cell.angle_gamma   90.00
#
_symmetry.space_group_name_H-M   'P 1'
#
loop_
_entity.id
_entity.type
_entity.pdbx_description
1 polymer ?
#
loop_
_entity_poly.entity_id
_entity_poly.type
_entity_poly.pdbx_seq_one_letter_code
_entity_poly.pdbx_strand_id
1 'polypeptide(L)'
;MTEDRVQPSSDHHHQLPQYDDKPLLPPQGTYVIQIPKDQVFRNPPPENSQKLKKFANRKPRRSICCRCFCFTVATLLTLLLLLAVAAAVLYLVFRPEKLTYYIDKLSITGVNLTSSSALNPRITLNIRSQNDNDKISVFYTKGSQVNVYYDDVKLCNGVLPVFEQKANNVTVIQTVLRD
;
A
#
# COMPACT_ATOMS: atom_id res chain seq x y z
N MET A 1 103.61 -51.66 -20.38
CA MET A 1 104.18 -50.47 -19.72
C MET A 1 103.98 -49.32 -20.67
N THR A 2 103.21 -48.32 -20.22
CA THR A 2 103.14 -46.91 -20.69
C THR A 2 102.74 -46.64 -22.15
N GLU A 3 101.56 -46.04 -22.39
CA GLU A 3 101.33 -44.56 -22.51
C GLU A 3 101.75 -44.07 -23.92
N ASP A 4 101.18 -43.06 -24.55
CA ASP A 4 100.07 -42.15 -24.27
C ASP A 4 99.71 -41.46 -25.60
N ARG A 5 98.45 -41.04 -25.72
CA ARG A 5 97.93 -39.73 -26.16
C ARG A 5 98.66 -38.85 -27.22
N VAL A 6 97.80 -38.14 -27.96
CA VAL A 6 97.85 -36.70 -28.38
C VAL A 6 97.73 -36.49 -29.91
N GLN A 7 96.61 -35.88 -30.30
CA GLN A 7 96.32 -35.23 -31.60
C GLN A 7 97.08 -33.91 -31.78
N PRO A 8 97.27 -33.46 -33.02
CA PRO A 8 96.73 -32.15 -33.44
C PRO A 8 96.26 -32.18 -34.92
N SER A 9 95.69 -31.18 -35.60
CA SER A 9 94.92 -29.95 -35.36
C SER A 9 94.83 -29.25 -36.74
N SER A 10 93.68 -28.66 -37.12
CA SER A 10 93.47 -27.55 -38.11
C SER A 10 93.96 -27.74 -39.57
N ASP A 11 93.41 -27.15 -40.63
CA ASP A 11 92.34 -26.19 -40.91
C ASP A 11 92.11 -26.18 -42.45
N HIS A 12 90.90 -25.93 -42.93
CA HIS A 12 90.70 -25.35 -44.27
C HIS A 12 89.63 -24.26 -44.26
N HIS A 13 90.07 -23.09 -44.71
CA HIS A 13 89.39 -21.80 -44.81
C HIS A 13 88.17 -21.80 -45.74
N HIS A 14 87.19 -20.95 -45.44
CA HIS A 14 86.63 -20.04 -46.44
C HIS A 14 86.09 -18.76 -45.79
N GLN A 15 86.38 -17.63 -46.44
CA GLN A 15 86.13 -16.26 -45.99
C GLN A 15 85.47 -15.48 -47.13
N LEU A 16 84.46 -14.64 -46.83
CA LEU A 16 83.89 -13.56 -47.67
C LEU A 16 83.21 -12.51 -46.75
N PRO A 17 82.92 -11.28 -47.23
CA PRO A 17 83.75 -10.07 -47.16
C PRO A 17 83.33 -9.09 -46.03
N GLN A 18 84.24 -8.17 -45.73
CA GLN A 18 84.18 -7.17 -44.65
C GLN A 18 83.35 -5.94 -45.07
N TYR A 19 82.44 -5.48 -44.19
CA TYR A 19 81.61 -4.26 -44.36
C TYR A 19 82.19 -3.12 -43.51
N ASP A 20 82.41 -1.96 -44.13
CA ASP A 20 83.08 -0.78 -43.56
C ASP A 20 82.22 0.01 -42.55
N ASP A 21 82.90 0.54 -41.53
CA ASP A 21 82.39 1.29 -40.38
C ASP A 21 82.00 2.74 -40.71
N LYS A 22 80.88 3.23 -40.18
CA LYS A 22 80.66 4.66 -39.91
C LYS A 22 79.71 4.88 -38.70
N PRO A 23 80.04 5.76 -37.73
CA PRO A 23 79.30 5.85 -36.47
C PRO A 23 78.24 6.96 -36.45
N LEU A 24 77.03 6.69 -35.94
CA LEU A 24 76.03 7.71 -35.59
C LEU A 24 75.30 7.36 -34.27
N LEU A 25 75.28 8.30 -33.33
CA LEU A 25 74.63 8.28 -32.01
C LEU A 25 73.07 8.28 -32.07
N PRO A 26 72.33 8.09 -30.95
CA PRO A 26 70.95 7.54 -30.92
C PRO A 26 69.83 8.61 -30.91
N PRO A 27 68.58 8.26 -31.27
CA PRO A 27 67.39 8.98 -30.84
C PRO A 27 66.74 8.33 -29.61
N GLN A 28 66.30 9.20 -28.71
CA GLN A 28 65.63 8.87 -27.46
C GLN A 28 64.18 8.43 -27.67
N GLY A 29 63.71 7.52 -26.82
CA GLY A 29 62.30 7.52 -26.41
C GLY A 29 61.41 6.35 -26.82
N THR A 30 61.90 5.17 -27.18
CA THR A 30 61.02 4.00 -27.29
C THR A 30 61.66 2.74 -26.72
N TYR A 31 61.40 2.51 -25.43
CA TYR A 31 61.74 1.27 -24.76
C TYR A 31 60.68 0.22 -25.10
N VAL A 32 60.98 -0.65 -26.07
CA VAL A 32 60.10 -1.76 -26.44
C VAL A 32 60.27 -2.86 -25.40
N ILE A 33 59.40 -2.87 -24.38
CA ILE A 33 59.31 -3.98 -23.42
C ILE A 33 58.66 -5.15 -24.15
N GLN A 34 59.45 -6.15 -24.52
CA GLN A 34 58.92 -7.41 -25.05
C GLN A 34 58.43 -8.28 -23.88
N ILE A 35 57.12 -8.32 -23.69
CA ILE A 35 56.48 -9.20 -22.70
C ILE A 35 56.29 -10.57 -23.35
N PRO A 36 56.85 -11.66 -22.80
CA PRO A 36 56.62 -13.01 -23.31
C PRO A 36 55.12 -13.34 -23.29
N LYS A 37 54.55 -13.77 -24.44
CA LYS A 37 53.12 -14.15 -24.56
C LYS A 37 52.71 -15.28 -23.61
N ASP A 38 53.67 -16.05 -23.11
CA ASP A 38 53.43 -17.17 -22.20
C ASP A 38 53.16 -16.69 -20.76
N GLN A 39 53.39 -15.40 -20.47
CA GLN A 39 53.08 -14.75 -19.19
C GLN A 39 51.75 -13.98 -19.21
N VAL A 40 50.75 -14.43 -19.98
CA VAL A 40 49.38 -13.95 -19.78
C VAL A 40 48.91 -14.49 -18.43
N PHE A 41 49.08 -13.69 -17.37
CA PHE A 41 48.51 -13.95 -16.05
C PHE A 41 46.97 -14.06 -16.17
N ARG A 42 46.47 -15.27 -16.43
CA ARG A 42 45.04 -15.63 -16.32
C ARG A 42 44.58 -15.70 -14.87
N ASN A 43 45.49 -15.48 -13.93
CA ASN A 43 45.25 -15.54 -12.52
C ASN A 43 45.04 -14.09 -12.10
N PRO A 44 43.83 -13.69 -11.65
CA PRO A 44 43.66 -12.36 -11.11
C PRO A 44 44.71 -12.18 -9.99
N PRO A 45 45.34 -10.99 -9.88
CA PRO A 45 46.28 -10.69 -8.80
C PRO A 45 45.70 -11.20 -7.46
N PRO A 46 46.52 -11.78 -6.56
CA PRO A 46 46.03 -12.46 -5.36
C PRO A 46 45.08 -11.57 -4.55
N GLU A 47 45.32 -10.27 -4.55
CA GLU A 47 44.45 -9.25 -3.96
C GLU A 47 43.03 -9.22 -4.56
N ASN A 48 42.90 -9.30 -5.89
CA ASN A 48 41.61 -9.36 -6.59
C ASN A 48 40.95 -10.73 -6.47
N SER A 49 41.73 -11.82 -6.40
CA SER A 49 41.20 -13.17 -6.18
C SER A 49 40.50 -13.29 -4.82
N GLN A 50 41.06 -12.65 -3.79
CA GLN A 50 40.49 -12.63 -2.45
C GLN A 50 39.25 -11.73 -2.39
N LYS A 51 39.26 -10.56 -3.06
CA LYS A 51 38.07 -9.71 -3.18
C LYS A 51 36.93 -10.45 -3.87
N LEU A 52 37.19 -11.14 -4.98
CA LEU A 52 36.18 -11.91 -5.70
C LEU A 52 35.62 -13.08 -4.88
N LYS A 53 36.49 -13.84 -4.18
CA LYS A 53 36.05 -14.90 -3.24
C LYS A 53 35.21 -14.35 -2.08
N LYS A 54 35.54 -13.15 -1.57
CA LYS A 54 34.73 -12.46 -0.55
C LYS A 54 33.34 -12.07 -1.06
N PHE A 55 33.21 -11.69 -2.33
CA PHE A 55 31.90 -11.42 -2.94
C PHE A 55 31.13 -12.70 -3.28
N ALA A 56 31.82 -13.74 -3.80
CA ALA A 56 31.22 -15.03 -4.14
C ALA A 56 30.72 -15.80 -2.90
N ASN A 57 31.38 -15.66 -1.75
CA ASN A 57 30.98 -16.29 -0.48
C ASN A 57 29.92 -15.50 0.30
N ARG A 58 29.45 -14.35 -0.20
CA ARG A 58 28.29 -13.68 0.40
C ARG A 58 27.04 -14.47 0.05
N LYS A 59 26.63 -15.38 0.96
CA LYS A 59 25.29 -15.95 0.95
C LYS A 59 24.29 -14.78 0.85
N PRO A 60 23.29 -14.83 -0.04
CA PRO A 60 22.26 -13.81 -0.06
C PRO A 60 21.62 -13.82 1.32
N ARG A 61 21.85 -12.75 2.10
CA ARG A 61 21.07 -12.48 3.31
C ARG A 61 19.67 -12.15 2.80
N ARG A 62 18.89 -13.20 2.49
CA ARG A 62 17.46 -13.06 2.21
C ARG A 62 16.87 -12.40 3.44
N SER A 63 16.52 -11.13 3.27
CA SER A 63 15.95 -10.27 4.29
C SER A 63 14.73 -10.95 4.89
N ILE A 64 14.90 -11.58 6.05
CA ILE A 64 13.83 -12.16 6.86
C ILE A 64 12.76 -11.09 7.13
N CYS A 65 13.17 -9.83 7.27
CA CYS A 65 12.30 -8.66 7.44
C CYS A 65 11.31 -8.47 6.27
N CYS A 66 11.76 -8.61 5.02
CA CYS A 66 10.88 -8.46 3.86
C CYS A 66 9.86 -9.60 3.76
N ARG A 67 10.26 -10.83 4.13
CA ARG A 67 9.34 -11.98 4.13
C ARG A 67 8.29 -11.88 5.24
N CYS A 68 8.67 -11.45 6.45
CA CYS A 68 7.71 -11.20 7.54
C CYS A 68 6.73 -10.07 7.17
N PHE A 69 7.23 -8.96 6.60
CA PHE A 69 6.38 -7.85 6.17
C PHE A 69 5.39 -8.26 5.06
N CYS A 70 5.84 -9.00 4.05
CA CYS A 70 4.95 -9.52 3.01
C CYS A 70 3.90 -10.48 3.58
N PHE A 71 4.25 -11.34 4.54
CA PHE A 71 3.27 -12.20 5.21
C PHE A 71 2.26 -11.38 6.01
N THR A 72 2.70 -10.38 6.79
CA THR A 72 1.78 -9.52 7.55
C THR A 72 0.82 -8.76 6.64
N VAL A 73 1.31 -8.20 5.53
CA VAL A 73 0.48 -7.49 4.55
C VAL A 73 -0.49 -8.47 3.88
N ALA A 74 -0.03 -9.65 3.46
CA ALA A 74 -0.89 -10.68 2.88
C ALA A 74 -1.99 -11.13 3.86
N THR A 75 -1.65 -11.33 5.14
CA THR A 75 -2.65 -11.67 6.17
C THR A 75 -3.66 -10.56 6.39
N LEU A 76 -3.23 -9.29 6.41
CA LEU A 76 -4.12 -8.15 6.56
C LEU A 76 -5.07 -8.02 5.36
N LEU A 77 -4.55 -8.13 4.14
CA LEU A 77 -5.37 -8.10 2.92
C LEU A 77 -6.38 -9.26 2.89
N THR A 78 -5.95 -10.45 3.32
CA THR A 78 -6.85 -11.62 3.42
C THR A 78 -7.95 -11.37 4.45
N LEU A 79 -7.62 -10.81 5.62
CA LEU A 79 -8.60 -10.47 6.65
C LEU A 79 -9.61 -9.42 6.15
N LEU A 80 -9.13 -8.37 5.47
CA LEU A 80 -9.98 -7.35 4.87
C LEU A 80 -10.90 -7.94 3.80
N LEU A 81 -10.38 -8.86 2.97
CA LEU A 81 -11.19 -9.56 1.98
C LEU A 81 -12.28 -10.40 2.65
N LEU A 82 -11.95 -11.15 3.70
CA LEU A 82 -12.92 -11.94 4.46
C LEU A 82 -13.99 -11.05 5.11
N LEU A 83 -13.59 -9.91 5.69
CA LEU A 83 -14.54 -8.94 6.25
C LEU A 83 -15.43 -8.35 5.17
N ALA A 84 -14.88 -8.00 4.00
CA ALA A 84 -15.66 -7.49 2.88
C ALA A 84 -16.67 -8.52 2.36
N VAL A 85 -16.25 -9.79 2.22
CA VAL A 85 -17.15 -10.88 1.83
C VAL A 85 -18.23 -11.10 2.89
N ALA A 86 -17.88 -11.13 4.18
CA ALA A 86 -18.84 -11.27 5.26
C ALA A 86 -19.86 -10.11 5.26
N ALA A 87 -19.39 -8.87 5.12
CA ALA A 87 -20.24 -7.69 5.02
C ALA A 87 -21.16 -7.74 3.79
N ALA A 88 -20.64 -8.18 2.63
CA ALA A 88 -21.42 -8.35 1.41
C ALA A 88 -22.50 -9.42 1.57
N VAL A 89 -22.18 -10.56 2.18
CA VAL A 89 -23.14 -11.62 2.49
C VAL A 89 -24.22 -11.10 3.43
N LEU A 90 -23.84 -10.43 4.52
CA LEU A 90 -24.80 -9.83 5.46
C LEU A 90 -25.70 -8.81 4.75
N TYR A 91 -25.14 -7.95 3.91
CA TYR A 91 -25.91 -6.99 3.11
C TYR A 91 -26.91 -7.69 2.18
N LEU A 92 -26.50 -8.76 1.50
CA LEU A 92 -27.38 -9.53 0.61
C LEU A 92 -28.48 -10.30 1.35
N VAL A 93 -28.22 -10.76 2.57
CA VAL A 93 -29.18 -11.50 3.40
C VAL A 93 -30.19 -10.56 4.05
N PHE A 94 -29.73 -9.45 4.62
CA PHE A 94 -30.58 -8.50 5.32
C PHE A 94 -31.30 -7.53 4.40
N ARG A 95 -30.67 -7.16 3.26
CA ARG A 95 -31.16 -6.16 2.30
C ARG A 95 -31.77 -4.96 3.01
N PRO A 96 -30.97 -4.19 3.77
CA PRO A 96 -31.49 -3.10 4.57
C PRO A 96 -32.22 -2.10 3.66
N GLU A 97 -33.50 -1.94 3.89
CA GLU A 97 -34.36 -0.97 3.25
C GLU A 97 -34.43 0.30 4.09
N LYS A 98 -34.63 1.44 3.44
CA LYS A 98 -34.76 2.71 4.13
C LYS A 98 -36.10 2.77 4.84
N LEU A 99 -36.10 3.32 6.06
CA LEU A 99 -37.32 3.63 6.77
C LEU A 99 -37.97 4.87 6.15
N THR A 100 -39.26 4.79 5.83
CA THR A 100 -39.97 5.88 5.16
C THR A 100 -40.92 6.57 6.14
N TYR A 101 -40.90 7.91 6.14
CA TYR A 101 -41.74 8.73 7.01
C TYR A 101 -42.64 9.64 6.18
N TYR A 102 -43.91 9.72 6.59
CA TYR A 102 -44.89 10.62 6.00
C TYR A 102 -45.56 11.45 7.09
N ILE A 103 -45.95 12.67 6.73
CA ILE A 103 -46.78 13.52 7.59
C ILE A 103 -48.23 13.30 7.14
N ASP A 104 -48.97 12.53 7.93
CA ASP A 104 -50.38 12.23 7.63
C ASP A 104 -51.27 13.43 7.96
N LYS A 105 -50.98 14.12 9.06
CA LYS A 105 -51.77 15.25 9.53
C LYS A 105 -50.93 16.21 10.36
N LEU A 106 -51.12 17.50 10.09
CA LEU A 106 -50.61 18.62 10.89
C LEU A 106 -51.81 19.46 11.34
N SER A 107 -51.91 19.69 12.64
CA SER A 107 -52.98 20.51 13.23
C SER A 107 -52.37 21.57 14.14
N ILE A 108 -52.75 22.82 13.93
CA ILE A 108 -52.31 23.96 14.73
C ILE A 108 -53.54 24.54 15.43
N THR A 109 -53.50 24.63 16.76
CA THR A 109 -54.59 25.21 17.56
C THR A 109 -54.04 26.27 18.51
N GLY A 110 -54.91 27.12 19.06
CA GLY A 110 -54.51 28.14 20.05
C GLY A 110 -53.89 29.42 19.47
N VAL A 111 -54.00 29.63 18.15
CA VAL A 111 -53.60 30.89 17.51
C VAL A 111 -54.76 31.88 17.61
N ASN A 112 -54.62 32.93 18.43
CA ASN A 112 -55.58 34.03 18.50
C ASN A 112 -54.86 35.37 18.27
N LEU A 113 -54.96 35.88 17.05
CA LEU A 113 -54.30 37.13 16.63
C LEU A 113 -55.01 38.40 17.12
N THR A 114 -56.19 38.27 17.73
CA THR A 114 -57.00 39.40 18.21
C THR A 114 -56.67 39.77 19.66
N SER A 115 -55.87 38.95 20.35
CA SER A 115 -55.53 39.12 21.77
C SER A 115 -54.14 39.74 21.91
N SER A 116 -53.94 40.64 22.87
CA SER A 116 -52.61 41.22 23.18
C SER A 116 -51.73 40.28 24.02
N SER A 117 -52.19 39.07 24.34
CA SER A 117 -51.46 38.06 25.10
C SER A 117 -50.45 37.31 24.24
N ALA A 118 -49.40 36.76 24.88
CA ALA A 118 -48.41 35.92 24.20
C ALA A 118 -49.08 34.74 23.45
N LEU A 119 -48.69 34.54 22.19
CA LEU A 119 -49.17 33.43 21.37
C LEU A 119 -48.51 32.13 21.84
N ASN A 120 -49.34 31.12 22.14
CA ASN A 120 -48.86 29.77 22.48
C ASN A 120 -49.59 28.73 21.61
N PRO A 121 -49.17 28.58 20.34
CA PRO A 121 -49.79 27.63 19.43
C PRO A 121 -49.48 26.20 19.86
N ARG A 122 -50.52 25.36 19.94
CA ARG A 122 -50.37 23.92 20.15
C ARG A 122 -50.34 23.23 18.80
N ILE A 123 -49.18 22.69 18.44
CA ILE A 123 -48.97 21.98 17.18
C ILE A 123 -49.05 20.48 17.45
N THR A 124 -49.92 19.78 16.73
CA THR A 124 -50.06 18.32 16.80
C THR A 124 -49.70 17.73 15.45
N LEU A 125 -48.78 16.76 15.47
CA LEU A 125 -48.30 16.04 14.30
C LEU A 125 -48.68 14.57 14.37
N ASN A 126 -49.17 14.04 13.25
CA ASN A 126 -49.32 12.62 13.01
C ASN A 126 -48.28 12.20 11.96
N ILE A 127 -47.31 11.41 12.39
CA ILE A 127 -46.20 10.93 11.57
C ILE A 127 -46.43 9.45 11.30
N ARG A 128 -46.61 9.07 10.05
CA ARG A 128 -46.64 7.67 9.64
C ARG A 128 -45.21 7.21 9.40
N SER A 129 -44.76 6.25 10.19
CA SER A 129 -43.50 5.54 9.98
C SER A 129 -43.80 4.21 9.31
N GLN A 130 -43.15 3.94 8.18
CA GLN A 130 -43.28 2.71 7.41
C GLN A 130 -41.93 2.01 7.33
N ASN A 131 -41.83 0.85 7.99
CA ASN A 131 -40.64 0.01 7.99
C ASN A 131 -40.78 -1.09 6.95
N ASP A 132 -40.21 -0.86 5.76
CA ASP A 132 -40.22 -1.81 4.65
C ASP A 132 -39.19 -2.96 4.85
N ASN A 133 -38.38 -2.93 5.92
CA ASN A 133 -37.45 -4.02 6.21
C ASN A 133 -38.19 -5.27 6.69
N ASP A 134 -37.96 -6.41 6.02
CA ASP A 134 -38.55 -7.70 6.42
C ASP A 134 -37.85 -8.38 7.61
N LYS A 135 -36.63 -7.98 7.95
CA LYS A 135 -35.79 -8.68 8.94
C LYS A 135 -35.25 -7.79 10.06
N ILE A 136 -35.50 -6.48 9.99
CA ILE A 136 -34.93 -5.49 10.91
C ILE A 136 -36.08 -4.75 11.60
N SER A 137 -36.09 -4.76 12.94
CA SER A 137 -36.97 -3.90 13.74
C SER A 137 -36.26 -2.61 14.13
N VAL A 138 -37.04 -1.56 14.35
CA VAL A 138 -36.57 -0.23 14.72
C VAL A 138 -37.02 0.09 16.14
N PHE A 139 -36.06 0.41 17.00
CA PHE A 139 -36.33 0.78 18.39
C PHE A 139 -36.28 2.31 18.55
N TYR A 140 -37.43 2.89 18.88
CA TYR A 140 -37.53 4.29 19.30
C TYR A 140 -37.25 4.35 20.80
N THR A 141 -36.14 4.97 21.18
CA THR A 141 -35.66 5.00 22.57
C THR A 141 -35.92 6.35 23.24
N LYS A 142 -35.75 6.40 24.56
CA LYS A 142 -35.89 7.65 25.33
C LYS A 142 -34.94 8.71 24.76
N GLY A 143 -35.47 9.90 24.50
CA GLY A 143 -34.71 11.01 23.88
C GLY A 143 -34.91 11.13 22.37
N SER A 144 -35.61 10.18 21.73
CA SER A 144 -36.06 10.34 20.35
C SER A 144 -36.97 11.57 20.24
N GLN A 145 -36.67 12.46 19.30
CA GLN A 145 -37.37 13.74 19.16
C GLN A 145 -37.60 14.12 17.70
N VAL A 146 -38.63 14.93 17.49
CA VAL A 146 -38.94 15.58 16.21
C VAL A 146 -38.64 17.06 16.37
N ASN A 147 -37.92 17.63 15.43
CA ASN A 147 -37.68 19.07 15.36
C ASN A 147 -38.30 19.59 14.07
N VAL A 148 -38.97 20.73 14.14
CA VAL A 148 -39.52 21.43 12.97
C VAL A 148 -38.69 22.67 12.74
N TYR A 149 -38.28 22.86 11.49
CA TYR A 149 -37.50 24.00 11.05
C TYR A 149 -38.22 24.75 9.93
N TYR A 150 -38.04 26.06 9.90
CA TYR A 150 -38.41 26.91 8.78
C TYR A 150 -37.26 27.89 8.54
N ASP A 151 -36.70 27.89 7.33
CA ASP A 151 -35.58 28.74 6.96
C ASP A 151 -34.40 28.67 7.97
N ASP A 152 -33.97 27.45 8.29
CA ASP A 152 -32.96 27.11 9.30
C ASP A 152 -33.26 27.53 10.76
N VAL A 153 -34.41 28.15 11.01
CA VAL A 153 -34.88 28.48 12.36
C VAL A 153 -35.70 27.32 12.92
N LYS A 154 -35.28 26.82 14.10
CA LYS A 154 -36.07 25.82 14.84
C LYS A 154 -37.35 26.47 15.36
N LEU A 155 -38.50 25.94 14.95
CA LEU A 155 -39.82 26.44 15.33
C LEU A 155 -40.40 25.74 16.56
N CYS A 156 -40.11 24.44 16.73
CA CYS A 156 -40.59 23.66 17.87
C CYS A 156 -39.96 22.26 17.87
N ASN A 157 -40.11 21.56 18.99
CA ASN A 157 -39.78 20.14 19.12
C ASN A 157 -40.84 19.32 19.85
N GLY A 158 -40.82 18.02 19.62
CA GLY A 158 -41.66 17.05 20.30
C GLY A 158 -40.89 15.78 20.61
N VAL A 159 -41.28 15.09 21.67
CA VAL A 159 -40.69 13.81 22.05
C VAL A 159 -41.48 12.69 21.37
N LEU A 160 -40.77 11.71 20.83
CA LEU A 160 -41.36 10.49 20.29
C LEU A 160 -41.56 9.46 21.42
N PRO A 161 -42.65 8.69 21.39
CA PRO A 161 -42.86 7.61 22.36
C PRO A 161 -41.79 6.54 22.20
N VAL A 162 -41.54 5.80 23.29
CA VAL A 162 -40.65 4.64 23.28
C VAL A 162 -41.44 3.43 22.81
N PHE A 163 -41.07 2.86 21.69
CA PHE A 163 -41.69 1.64 21.16
C PHE A 163 -40.77 0.92 20.19
N GLU A 164 -41.04 -0.36 19.97
CA GLU A 164 -40.42 -1.15 18.92
C GLU A 164 -41.36 -1.22 17.72
N GLN A 165 -40.86 -0.80 16.56
CA GLN A 165 -41.51 -1.02 15.27
C GLN A 165 -40.93 -2.29 14.66
N LYS A 166 -41.77 -3.33 14.61
CA LYS A 166 -41.41 -4.61 13.99
C LYS A 166 -41.06 -4.47 12.50
N ALA A 167 -40.43 -5.51 11.95
CA ALA A 167 -40.23 -5.66 10.52
C ALA A 167 -41.57 -5.61 9.76
N ASN A 168 -41.56 -5.02 8.57
CA ASN A 168 -42.72 -4.88 7.67
C ASN A 168 -43.98 -4.33 8.38
N ASN A 169 -43.81 -3.24 9.13
CA ASN A 169 -44.86 -2.65 9.94
C ASN A 169 -45.00 -1.15 9.67
N VAL A 170 -46.24 -0.67 9.67
CA VAL A 170 -46.61 0.73 9.55
C VAL A 170 -47.20 1.20 10.88
N THR A 171 -46.57 2.20 11.50
CA THR A 171 -47.00 2.78 12.76
C THR A 171 -47.29 4.26 12.59
N VAL A 172 -48.45 4.71 13.05
CA VAL A 172 -48.78 6.15 13.14
C VAL A 172 -48.42 6.65 14.53
N ILE A 173 -47.50 7.61 14.57
CA ILE A 173 -46.99 8.24 15.78
C ILE A 173 -47.63 9.62 15.90
N GLN A 174 -48.38 9.83 16.96
CA GLN A 174 -48.92 11.15 17.30
C GLN A 174 -48.00 11.82 18.32
N THR A 175 -47.55 13.04 18.01
CA THR A 175 -46.75 13.85 18.93
C THR A 175 -47.24 15.29 18.97
N VAL A 176 -47.06 15.92 20.12
CA VAL A 176 -47.40 17.32 20.36
C VAL A 176 -46.10 18.09 20.43
N LEU A 177 -45.96 19.08 19.55
CA LEU A 177 -44.79 19.94 19.53
C LEU A 177 -45.00 21.14 20.44
N ARG A 178 -43.90 21.56 21.06
CA ARG A 178 -43.81 22.75 21.90
C ARG A 178 -42.56 23.53 21.50
N ASP A 179 -42.65 24.84 21.64
CA ASP A 179 -41.52 25.77 21.46
C ASP A 179 -40.66 25.79 22.73
#